data_AF-A0A8H6TCA6-F1
#
_entry.id   AF-A0A8H6TCA6-F1
#
_cell.length_a   1.000
_cell.length_b   1.000
_cell.length_c   1.000
_cell.angle_alpha   90.00
_cell.angle_beta   90.00
_cell.angle_gamma   90.00
#
_symmetry.space_group_name_H-M   'P 1'
#
loop_
_entity.id
_entity.type
_entity.pdbx_description
1 polymer ?
#
loop_
_entity_poly.entity_id
_entity_poly.type
_entity_poly.pdbx_seq_one_letter_code
_entity_poly.pdbx_strand_id
1 'polypeptide(L)'
;MTSTLTPRLPTELLHEILIQVLGESIHLAVVAPEMSSWNVRVHHTLSAVCSSFRDIMHGISCRVFEYKPDVATSKADGEVPPAEEPPSLASHVHRLMLTLRTLGASIRDPSTLNVPSAYTGYPRVVQGYSLYAGIVGLHCKAARTTPDIYNSTSATLSKAILTLSTRVCGRILPQALGAVLYCATQDEKALEEISVRVVQICTRLGECLGTLENPEDLDMELWDLNTVLLAASLRLLAVLQTDFRVLMTCGHPRPSPAYSFAWLGELPGVWGTISRVNALSEPRARTDEPSAPWVALTPEAMRDLELLVAAWRPDLATTAGP
;
A
#
# COMPACT_ATOMS: atom_id res chain seq x y z
N MET A 1 -41.85 6.28 37.78
CA MET A 1 -41.11 6.37 36.52
C MET A 1 -39.64 6.56 36.85
N THR A 2 -38.91 5.47 36.97
CA THR A 2 -37.49 5.46 37.31
C THR A 2 -36.70 5.86 36.08
N SER A 3 -36.24 7.12 36.06
CA SER A 3 -35.17 7.59 35.20
C SER A 3 -33.96 6.69 35.44
N THR A 4 -33.79 5.68 34.59
CA THR A 4 -32.57 4.88 34.56
C THR A 4 -31.46 5.82 34.14
N LEU A 5 -30.63 6.20 35.11
CA LEU A 5 -29.32 6.81 34.95
C LEU A 5 -28.43 5.83 34.15
N THR A 6 -28.72 5.66 32.86
CA THR A 6 -27.73 5.11 31.95
C THR A 6 -26.64 6.15 31.87
N PRO A 7 -25.40 5.85 32.28
CA PRO A 7 -24.31 6.80 32.18
C PRO A 7 -24.20 7.23 30.72
N ARG A 8 -24.48 8.51 30.46
CA ARG A 8 -24.36 9.08 29.12
C ARG A 8 -22.87 9.21 28.83
N LEU A 9 -22.45 8.70 27.68
CA LEU A 9 -21.11 8.92 27.19
C LEU A 9 -20.88 10.43 27.02
N PRO A 10 -19.77 11.01 27.52
CA PRO A 10 -19.39 12.38 27.24
C PRO A 10 -19.40 12.68 25.74
N THR A 11 -19.90 13.85 25.36
CA THR A 11 -20.06 14.27 23.96
C THR A 11 -18.73 14.24 23.20
N GLU A 12 -17.65 14.60 23.89
CA GLU A 12 -16.29 14.63 23.35
C GLU A 12 -15.80 13.21 23.00
N LEU A 13 -16.05 12.23 23.88
CA LEU A 13 -15.71 10.84 23.61
C LEU A 13 -16.54 10.28 22.47
N LEU A 14 -17.83 10.62 22.42
CA LEU A 14 -18.68 10.24 21.29
C LEU A 14 -18.17 10.82 19.97
N HIS A 15 -17.74 12.09 19.97
CA HIS A 15 -17.18 12.75 18.80
C HIS A 15 -15.92 12.06 18.27
N GLU A 16 -14.98 11.71 19.16
CA GLU A 16 -13.77 10.97 18.78
C GLU A 16 -14.07 9.58 18.22
N ILE A 17 -14.99 8.83 18.85
CA ILE A 17 -15.43 7.51 18.34
C ILE A 17 -16.00 7.64 16.93
N LEU A 18 -16.87 8.63 16.69
CA LEU A 18 -17.52 8.82 15.40
C LEU A 18 -16.53 9.24 14.31
N ILE A 19 -15.53 10.07 14.65
CA ILE A 19 -14.44 10.41 13.72
C ILE A 19 -13.65 9.15 13.35
N GLN A 20 -13.25 8.36 14.34
CA GLN A 20 -12.44 7.18 14.11
C GLN A 20 -13.17 6.16 13.25
N VAL A 21 -14.45 5.88 13.58
CA VAL A 21 -15.30 4.97 12.80
C VAL A 21 -15.47 5.46 11.37
N LEU A 22 -15.72 6.76 11.16
CA LEU A 22 -15.84 7.32 9.82
C LEU A 22 -14.52 7.22 9.03
N GLY A 23 -13.39 7.50 9.66
CA GLY A 23 -12.08 7.43 9.03
C GLY A 23 -11.71 6.02 8.61
N GLU A 24 -11.96 5.05 9.49
CA GLU A 24 -11.76 3.65 9.18
C GLU A 24 -12.72 3.21 8.06
N SER A 25 -14.00 3.57 8.09
CA SER A 25 -14.92 3.24 7.00
C SER A 25 -14.52 3.85 5.65
N ILE A 26 -14.02 5.09 5.63
CA ILE A 26 -13.48 5.73 4.42
C ILE A 26 -12.29 4.94 3.91
N HIS A 27 -11.34 4.62 4.79
CA HIS A 27 -10.16 3.85 4.44
C HIS A 27 -10.54 2.48 3.87
N LEU A 28 -11.41 1.75 4.58
CA LEU A 28 -11.89 0.43 4.19
C LEU A 28 -12.68 0.43 2.89
N ALA A 29 -13.45 1.49 2.61
CA ALA A 29 -14.12 1.62 1.32
C ALA A 29 -13.11 1.61 0.16
N VAL A 30 -11.91 2.18 0.36
CA VAL A 30 -10.85 2.21 -0.65
C VAL A 30 -10.01 0.93 -0.65
N VAL A 31 -9.51 0.48 0.51
CA VAL A 31 -8.54 -0.64 0.54
C VAL A 31 -9.21 -2.02 0.47
N ALA A 32 -10.46 -2.11 0.91
CA ALA A 32 -11.24 -3.35 0.95
C ALA A 32 -12.65 -3.13 0.39
N PRO A 33 -12.79 -2.74 -0.89
CA PRO A 33 -14.08 -2.37 -1.49
C PRO A 33 -15.11 -3.52 -1.51
N GLU A 34 -14.69 -4.77 -1.42
CA GLU A 34 -15.52 -5.96 -1.27
C GLU A 34 -16.08 -6.13 0.15
N MET A 35 -15.46 -5.50 1.15
CA MET A 35 -15.82 -5.67 2.56
C MET A 35 -16.99 -4.76 2.94
N SER A 36 -18.11 -5.41 3.24
CA SER A 36 -19.33 -4.89 3.88
C SER A 36 -19.91 -3.59 3.32
N SER A 37 -21.16 -3.67 2.83
CA SER A 37 -21.95 -2.50 2.45
C SER A 37 -22.14 -1.49 3.59
N TRP A 38 -21.85 -1.89 4.83
CA TRP A 38 -21.83 -1.01 6.00
C TRP A 38 -20.88 0.17 5.85
N ASN A 39 -19.65 -0.02 5.34
CA ASN A 39 -18.66 1.06 5.23
C ASN A 39 -19.20 2.22 4.39
N VAL A 40 -19.86 1.92 3.28
CA VAL A 40 -20.46 2.90 2.37
C VAL A 40 -21.71 3.57 2.98
N ARG A 41 -22.34 2.94 3.97
CA ARG A 41 -23.56 3.40 4.66
C ARG A 41 -23.28 3.88 6.09
N VAL A 42 -22.01 4.04 6.48
CA VAL A 42 -21.61 4.37 7.85
C VAL A 42 -22.31 5.63 8.36
N HIS A 43 -22.36 6.69 7.53
CA HIS A 43 -23.03 7.94 7.88
C HIS A 43 -24.51 7.76 8.19
N HIS A 44 -25.23 7.04 7.32
CA HIS A 44 -26.67 6.79 7.50
C HIS A 44 -26.92 5.94 8.74
N THR A 45 -26.11 4.90 8.93
CA THR A 45 -26.23 3.97 10.06
C THR A 45 -26.01 4.69 11.38
N LEU A 46 -24.93 5.48 11.51
CA LEU A 46 -24.63 6.22 12.74
C LEU A 46 -25.66 7.32 13.01
N SER A 47 -26.12 8.03 11.98
CA SER A 47 -27.15 9.08 12.09
C SER A 47 -28.53 8.56 12.50
N ALA A 48 -28.78 7.25 12.34
CA ALA A 48 -30.04 6.61 12.71
C ALA A 48 -30.08 6.14 14.18
N VAL A 49 -28.94 6.13 14.90
CA VAL A 49 -28.87 5.62 16.28
C VAL A 49 -29.66 6.50 17.25
N CYS A 50 -29.37 7.80 17.29
CA CYS A 50 -30.11 8.79 18.09
C CYS A 50 -29.83 10.21 17.57
N SER A 51 -30.52 11.22 18.12
CA SER A 51 -30.34 12.63 17.73
C SER A 51 -28.91 13.12 17.96
N SER A 52 -28.30 12.82 19.11
CA SER A 52 -26.92 13.23 19.40
C SER A 52 -25.90 12.68 18.39
N PHE A 53 -26.04 11.40 17.98
CA PHE A 53 -25.19 10.83 16.93
C PHE A 53 -25.39 11.54 15.60
N ARG A 54 -26.64 11.82 15.23
CA ARG A 54 -26.98 12.53 13.99
C ARG A 54 -26.36 13.91 13.93
N ASP A 55 -26.48 14.68 15.00
CA ASP A 55 -25.98 16.06 15.06
C ASP A 55 -24.45 16.10 14.96
N ILE A 56 -23.78 15.20 15.68
CA ILE A 56 -22.32 15.06 15.64
C ILE A 56 -21.85 14.57 14.26
N MET A 57 -22.47 13.51 13.72
CA MET A 57 -22.12 12.97 12.40
C MET A 57 -22.33 14.00 11.29
N HIS A 58 -23.38 14.80 11.37
CA HIS A 58 -23.62 15.91 10.45
C HIS A 58 -22.46 16.92 10.51
N GLY A 59 -22.10 17.37 11.71
CA GLY A 59 -21.00 18.32 11.92
C GLY A 59 -19.65 17.82 11.43
N ILE A 60 -19.33 16.54 11.69
CA ILE A 60 -18.13 15.88 11.16
C ILE A 60 -18.19 15.86 9.63
N SER A 61 -19.25 15.29 9.05
CA SER A 61 -19.35 15.03 7.62
C SER A 61 -19.31 16.30 6.77
N CYS A 62 -19.88 17.40 7.24
CA CYS A 62 -19.75 18.70 6.57
C CYS A 62 -18.29 19.15 6.43
N ARG A 63 -17.45 18.89 7.44
CA ARG A 63 -16.02 19.23 7.40
C ARG A 63 -15.23 18.27 6.52
N VAL A 64 -15.49 16.98 6.65
CA VAL A 64 -14.77 15.91 5.93
C VAL A 64 -15.00 15.99 4.43
N PHE A 65 -16.27 16.12 4.05
CA PHE A 65 -16.70 16.11 2.66
C PHE A 65 -16.90 17.52 2.11
N GLU A 66 -16.45 18.55 2.85
CA GLU A 66 -16.53 19.96 2.46
C GLU A 66 -17.95 20.36 2.00
N TYR A 67 -18.96 19.70 2.58
CA TYR A 67 -20.36 19.95 2.25
C TYR A 67 -20.75 21.28 2.86
N LYS A 68 -21.02 22.24 1.96
CA LYS A 68 -21.68 23.48 2.31
C LYS A 68 -23.16 23.23 2.10
N PRO A 69 -23.97 23.03 3.18
CA PRO A 69 -25.40 23.17 3.01
C PRO A 69 -25.59 24.56 2.40
N ASP A 70 -26.38 24.67 1.33
CA ASP A 70 -26.62 25.96 0.69
C ASP A 70 -26.86 26.97 1.80
N VAL A 71 -25.95 27.94 1.90
CA VAL A 71 -26.22 29.17 2.62
C VAL A 71 -27.37 29.70 1.81
N ALA A 72 -28.60 29.38 2.26
CA ALA A 72 -29.81 29.92 1.70
C ALA A 72 -29.48 31.39 1.52
N THR A 73 -29.37 31.81 0.27
CA THR A 73 -29.35 33.20 -0.08
C THR A 73 -30.58 33.74 0.64
N SER A 74 -30.32 34.44 1.74
CA SER A 74 -31.16 35.50 2.26
C SER A 74 -31.21 36.58 1.17
N LYS A 75 -31.75 36.21 0.01
CA LYS A 75 -32.25 37.10 -1.00
C LYS A 75 -33.73 37.12 -0.71
N ALA A 76 -34.09 38.14 0.06
CA ALA A 76 -35.32 38.86 -0.21
C ALA A 76 -35.46 39.07 -1.72
N ASP A 77 -36.71 39.07 -2.15
CA ASP A 77 -37.19 39.38 -3.49
C ASP A 77 -37.17 38.20 -4.46
N GLY A 78 -38.40 37.73 -4.71
CA GLY A 78 -38.70 36.54 -5.48
C GLY A 78 -38.27 36.69 -6.94
N GLU A 79 -37.50 35.72 -7.39
CA GLU A 79 -37.48 35.28 -8.76
C GLU A 79 -37.06 33.80 -8.81
N VAL A 80 -37.64 33.11 -9.78
CA VAL A 80 -37.81 31.66 -9.95
C VAL A 80 -36.52 30.84 -9.81
N PRO A 81 -36.49 29.72 -9.07
CA PRO A 81 -35.48 28.69 -9.29
C PRO A 81 -36.02 27.61 -10.25
N PRO A 82 -35.32 27.30 -11.35
CA PRO A 82 -35.34 25.94 -11.85
C PRO A 82 -33.91 25.44 -12.03
N ALA A 83 -33.46 24.55 -11.14
CA ALA A 83 -32.57 23.42 -11.44
C ALA A 83 -32.13 22.76 -10.11
N GLU A 84 -32.70 21.58 -9.84
CA GLU A 84 -32.30 20.56 -8.86
C GLU A 84 -32.00 21.03 -7.42
N GLU A 85 -32.88 20.68 -6.47
CA GLU A 85 -32.60 20.83 -5.04
C GLU A 85 -31.21 20.27 -4.70
N PRO A 86 -30.40 20.98 -3.88
CA PRO A 86 -29.10 20.49 -3.48
C PRO A 86 -29.25 19.12 -2.80
N PRO A 87 -28.44 18.12 -3.16
CA PRO A 87 -28.56 16.79 -2.60
C PRO A 87 -28.40 16.86 -1.09
N SER A 88 -29.27 16.17 -0.36
CA SER A 88 -29.16 16.05 1.09
C SER A 88 -27.75 15.59 1.48
N LEU A 89 -27.23 16.04 2.64
CA LEU A 89 -25.90 15.66 3.11
C LEU A 89 -25.70 14.13 3.06
N ALA A 90 -26.70 13.36 3.49
CA ALA A 90 -26.63 11.90 3.47
C ALA A 90 -26.46 11.33 2.04
N SER A 91 -27.19 11.87 1.06
CA SER A 91 -27.04 11.50 -0.35
C SER A 91 -25.68 11.91 -0.90
N HIS A 92 -25.22 13.11 -0.58
CA HIS A 92 -23.91 13.63 -0.97
C HIS A 92 -22.77 12.73 -0.45
N VAL A 93 -22.76 12.46 0.86
CA VAL A 93 -21.77 11.57 1.51
C VAL A 93 -21.82 10.18 0.90
N HIS A 94 -23.00 9.61 0.68
CA HIS A 94 -23.14 8.28 0.10
C HIS A 94 -22.52 8.19 -1.30
N ARG A 95 -22.74 9.20 -2.16
CA ARG A 95 -22.11 9.26 -3.49
C ARG A 95 -20.59 9.31 -3.40
N LEU A 96 -20.04 10.12 -2.50
CA LEU A 96 -18.58 10.19 -2.32
C LEU A 96 -17.98 8.89 -1.77
N MET A 97 -18.69 8.20 -0.86
CA MET A 97 -18.28 6.88 -0.39
C MET A 97 -18.32 5.83 -1.51
N LEU A 98 -19.29 5.91 -2.42
CA LEU A 98 -19.29 5.09 -3.64
C LEU A 98 -18.12 5.43 -4.56
N THR A 99 -17.80 6.71 -4.75
CA THR A 99 -16.61 7.13 -5.51
C THR A 99 -15.32 6.54 -4.92
N LEU A 100 -15.14 6.64 -3.60
CA LEU A 100 -14.01 6.04 -2.88
C LEU A 100 -13.94 4.53 -3.07
N ARG A 101 -15.09 3.85 -3.04
CA ARG A 101 -15.18 2.42 -3.31
C ARG A 101 -14.77 2.06 -4.73
N THR A 102 -15.24 2.82 -5.72
CA THR A 102 -14.87 2.62 -7.13
C THR A 102 -13.37 2.83 -7.33
N LEU A 103 -12.78 3.87 -6.71
CA LEU A 103 -11.33 4.07 -6.70
C LEU A 103 -10.61 2.84 -6.14
N GLY A 104 -11.08 2.33 -5.01
CA GLY A 104 -10.55 1.11 -4.39
C GLY A 104 -10.59 -0.12 -5.30
N ALA A 105 -11.72 -0.33 -5.99
CA ALA A 105 -11.89 -1.44 -6.92
C ALA A 105 -10.89 -1.32 -8.10
N SER A 106 -10.70 -0.10 -8.63
CA SER A 106 -9.75 0.16 -9.72
C SER A 106 -8.28 -0.09 -9.35
N ILE A 107 -7.90 0.01 -8.06
CA ILE A 107 -6.54 -0.34 -7.61
C ILE A 107 -6.26 -1.83 -7.85
N ARG A 108 -7.26 -2.69 -7.65
CA ARG A 108 -7.11 -4.14 -7.72
C ARG A 108 -7.11 -4.69 -9.14
N ASP A 109 -7.80 -4.00 -10.05
CA ASP A 109 -7.75 -4.29 -11.47
C ASP A 109 -7.13 -3.10 -12.23
N PRO A 110 -5.80 -3.13 -12.48
CA PRO A 110 -5.08 -2.03 -13.10
C PRO A 110 -5.56 -1.72 -14.54
N SER A 111 -6.30 -2.63 -15.17
CA SER A 111 -6.92 -2.44 -16.50
C SER A 111 -8.13 -1.51 -16.45
N THR A 112 -8.72 -1.34 -15.27
CA THR A 112 -9.91 -0.51 -15.01
C THR A 112 -9.57 0.83 -14.36
N LEU A 113 -8.29 1.21 -14.30
CA LEU A 113 -7.81 2.42 -13.67
C LEU A 113 -8.17 3.67 -14.50
N ASN A 114 -9.47 3.99 -14.55
CA ASN A 114 -9.98 5.26 -15.02
C ASN A 114 -9.93 6.24 -13.85
N VAL A 115 -8.75 6.81 -13.62
CA VAL A 115 -8.59 7.96 -12.73
C VAL A 115 -9.31 9.14 -13.40
N PRO A 116 -10.44 9.65 -12.86
CA PRO A 116 -11.20 10.69 -13.54
C PRO A 116 -10.35 11.96 -13.71
N SER A 117 -10.19 12.41 -14.96
CA SER A 117 -9.30 13.53 -15.31
C SER A 117 -9.95 14.90 -15.02
N ALA A 118 -10.27 15.22 -13.76
CA ALA A 118 -10.54 16.60 -13.28
C ALA A 118 -10.80 16.61 -11.76
N TYR A 119 -9.74 16.70 -10.95
CA TYR A 119 -9.82 16.63 -9.48
C TYR A 119 -10.22 17.93 -8.76
N THR A 120 -10.48 19.03 -9.48
CA THR A 120 -10.66 20.37 -8.87
C THR A 120 -11.99 20.56 -8.14
N GLY A 121 -12.93 19.61 -8.22
CA GLY A 121 -14.25 19.71 -7.57
C GLY A 121 -14.52 18.75 -6.41
N TYR A 122 -13.62 17.80 -6.12
CA TYR A 122 -13.82 16.82 -5.06
C TYR A 122 -13.28 17.31 -3.70
N PRO A 123 -13.85 16.86 -2.57
CA PRO A 123 -13.31 17.18 -1.25
C PRO A 123 -11.88 16.65 -1.05
N ARG A 124 -11.09 17.31 -0.21
CA ARG A 124 -9.67 16.93 0.04
C ARG A 124 -9.50 15.48 0.47
N VAL A 125 -10.43 14.92 1.24
CA VAL A 125 -10.37 13.50 1.62
C VAL A 125 -10.41 12.59 0.39
N VAL A 126 -11.26 12.88 -0.59
CA VAL A 126 -11.37 12.10 -1.83
C VAL A 126 -10.13 12.31 -2.71
N GLN A 127 -9.62 13.54 -2.81
CA GLN A 127 -8.37 13.83 -3.51
C GLN A 127 -7.18 13.07 -2.90
N GLY A 128 -7.08 13.05 -1.56
CA GLY A 128 -6.03 12.34 -0.84
C GLY A 128 -6.06 10.83 -1.10
N TYR A 129 -7.24 10.22 -0.96
CA TYR A 129 -7.41 8.80 -1.25
C TYR A 129 -7.24 8.45 -2.73
N SER A 130 -7.51 9.39 -3.64
CA SER A 130 -7.22 9.22 -5.05
C SER A 130 -5.73 9.21 -5.36
N LEU A 131 -4.97 10.13 -4.74
CA LEU A 131 -3.51 10.15 -4.86
C LEU A 131 -2.91 8.88 -4.24
N TYR A 132 -3.42 8.45 -3.07
CA TYR A 132 -3.05 7.18 -2.44
C TYR A 132 -3.31 5.99 -3.37
N ALA A 133 -4.52 5.91 -3.95
CA ALA A 133 -4.87 4.88 -4.92
C ALA A 133 -3.94 4.88 -6.14
N GLY A 134 -3.58 6.06 -6.63
CA GLY A 134 -2.61 6.23 -7.73
C GLY A 134 -1.21 5.75 -7.36
N ILE A 135 -0.74 6.04 -6.15
CA ILE A 135 0.55 5.55 -5.63
C ILE A 135 0.53 4.02 -5.59
N VAL A 136 -0.46 3.42 -4.94
CA VAL A 136 -0.59 1.96 -4.82
C VAL A 136 -0.70 1.32 -6.22
N GLY A 137 -1.56 1.84 -7.09
CA GLY A 137 -1.75 1.32 -8.44
C GLY A 137 -0.49 1.42 -9.30
N LEU A 138 0.25 2.53 -9.21
CA LEU A 138 1.52 2.71 -9.91
C LEU A 138 2.60 1.78 -9.35
N HIS A 139 2.66 1.59 -8.03
CA HIS A 139 3.57 0.65 -7.39
C HIS A 139 3.29 -0.80 -7.85
N CYS A 140 2.03 -1.23 -7.83
CA CYS A 140 1.62 -2.54 -8.33
C CYS A 140 1.97 -2.75 -9.80
N LYS A 141 1.84 -1.71 -10.64
CA LYS A 141 2.23 -1.78 -12.07
C LYS A 141 3.74 -1.87 -12.20
N ALA A 142 4.49 -1.02 -11.51
CA ALA A 142 5.95 -1.01 -11.54
C ALA A 142 6.53 -2.37 -11.13
N ALA A 143 5.98 -2.99 -10.08
CA ALA A 143 6.40 -4.30 -9.58
C ALA A 143 6.29 -5.44 -10.62
N ARG A 144 5.55 -5.23 -11.71
CA ARG A 144 5.39 -6.19 -12.83
C ARG A 144 6.19 -5.79 -14.07
N THR A 145 7.12 -4.84 -13.96
CA THR A 145 7.94 -4.35 -15.07
C THR A 145 9.41 -4.71 -14.87
N THR A 146 10.30 -4.21 -15.75
CA THR A 146 11.74 -4.42 -15.64
C THR A 146 12.33 -3.64 -14.44
N PRO A 147 13.50 -4.06 -13.92
CA PRO A 147 14.18 -3.33 -12.84
C PRO A 147 14.39 -1.83 -13.11
N ASP A 148 14.72 -1.46 -14.35
CA ASP A 148 14.96 -0.06 -14.73
C ASP A 148 13.67 0.77 -14.67
N ILE A 149 12.56 0.22 -15.17
CA ILE A 149 11.25 0.87 -15.10
C ILE A 149 10.80 0.95 -13.64
N TYR A 150 11.04 -0.10 -12.85
CA TYR A 150 10.74 -0.11 -11.42
C TYR A 150 11.49 1.02 -10.69
N ASN A 151 12.81 1.11 -10.85
CA ASN A 151 13.65 2.12 -10.20
C ASN A 151 13.27 3.55 -10.59
N SER A 152 13.01 3.80 -11.89
CA SER A 152 12.54 5.09 -12.38
C SER A 152 11.15 5.46 -11.82
N THR A 153 10.26 4.48 -11.71
CA THR A 153 8.92 4.66 -11.17
C THR A 153 8.95 4.89 -9.66
N SER A 154 9.80 4.19 -8.92
CA SER A 154 10.05 4.38 -7.48
C SER A 154 10.43 5.84 -7.15
N ALA A 155 11.31 6.46 -7.94
CA ALA A 155 11.64 7.88 -7.75
C ALA A 155 10.41 8.80 -7.89
N THR A 156 9.45 8.45 -8.76
CA THR A 156 8.18 9.16 -8.90
C THR A 156 7.23 8.88 -7.74
N LEU A 157 7.13 7.61 -7.31
CA LEU A 157 6.35 7.19 -6.14
C LEU A 157 6.80 7.92 -4.87
N SER A 158 8.10 7.95 -4.60
CA SER A 158 8.70 8.67 -3.47
C SER A 158 8.28 10.16 -3.43
N LYS A 159 8.27 10.84 -4.58
CA LYS A 159 7.79 12.24 -4.69
C LYS A 159 6.29 12.37 -4.43
N ALA A 160 5.49 11.43 -4.95
CA ALA A 160 4.05 11.40 -4.74
C ALA A 160 3.68 11.13 -3.27
N ILE A 161 4.35 10.18 -2.63
CA ILE A 161 4.24 9.84 -1.21
C ILE A 161 4.57 11.06 -0.35
N LEU A 162 5.69 11.75 -0.65
CA LEU A 162 6.06 12.97 0.07
C LEU A 162 4.98 14.05 -0.08
N THR A 163 4.43 14.22 -1.28
CA THR A 163 3.36 15.18 -1.55
C THR A 163 2.09 14.84 -0.76
N LEU A 164 1.66 13.58 -0.78
CA LEU A 164 0.47 13.11 -0.06
C LEU A 164 0.61 13.31 1.45
N SER A 165 1.72 12.86 2.01
CA SER A 165 2.01 12.91 3.46
C SER A 165 2.17 14.34 3.99
N THR A 166 2.91 15.20 3.29
CA THR A 166 3.24 16.54 3.80
C THR A 166 2.20 17.61 3.43
N ARG A 167 1.56 17.51 2.25
CA ARG A 167 0.71 18.59 1.73
C ARG A 167 -0.78 18.27 1.79
N VAL A 168 -1.17 17.01 1.58
CA VAL A 168 -2.58 16.65 1.46
C VAL A 168 -3.15 16.20 2.80
N CYS A 169 -2.48 15.27 3.49
CA CYS A 169 -2.97 14.72 4.76
C CYS A 169 -3.21 15.81 5.82
N GLY A 170 -2.28 16.76 5.95
CA GLY A 170 -2.39 17.88 6.90
C GLY A 170 -3.52 18.88 6.59
N ARG A 171 -4.18 18.77 5.43
CA ARG A 171 -5.30 19.65 5.04
C ARG A 171 -6.67 18.98 5.16
N ILE A 172 -6.71 17.69 5.50
CA ILE A 172 -7.95 16.93 5.73
C ILE A 172 -8.43 17.24 7.16
N LEU A 173 -9.72 17.58 7.28
CA LEU A 173 -10.35 17.89 8.55
C LEU A 173 -11.49 16.90 8.83
N PRO A 174 -11.66 16.44 10.08
CA PRO A 174 -10.77 16.61 11.23
C PRO A 174 -9.39 15.97 11.04
N GLN A 175 -8.37 16.46 11.74
CA GLN A 175 -6.97 16.02 11.58
C GLN A 175 -6.79 14.52 11.83
N ALA A 176 -7.57 13.92 12.73
CA ALA A 176 -7.55 12.48 12.98
C ALA A 176 -7.89 11.66 11.71
N LEU A 177 -8.71 12.16 10.80
CA LEU A 177 -8.94 11.49 9.50
C LEU A 177 -7.74 11.59 8.57
N GLY A 178 -7.09 12.75 8.56
CA GLY A 178 -5.83 12.94 7.85
C GLY A 178 -4.74 12.01 8.37
N ALA A 179 -4.73 11.72 9.67
CA ALA A 179 -3.79 10.79 10.31
C ALA A 179 -3.97 9.35 9.81
N VAL A 180 -5.21 8.87 9.60
CA VAL A 180 -5.45 7.52 9.03
C VAL A 180 -4.80 7.38 7.65
N LEU A 181 -5.04 8.36 6.77
CA LEU A 181 -4.44 8.36 5.43
C LEU A 181 -2.91 8.53 5.47
N TYR A 182 -2.42 9.35 6.39
CA TYR A 182 -0.98 9.54 6.59
C TYR A 182 -0.31 8.23 7.00
N CYS A 183 -0.84 7.51 8.00
CA CYS A 183 -0.31 6.23 8.44
C CYS A 183 -0.28 5.22 7.29
N ALA A 184 -1.39 5.06 6.56
CA ALA A 184 -1.43 4.18 5.38
C ALA A 184 -0.39 4.58 4.31
N THR A 185 -0.15 5.88 4.13
CA THR A 185 0.87 6.38 3.20
C THR A 185 2.30 6.08 3.69
N GLN A 186 2.55 6.07 5.01
CA GLN A 186 3.84 5.67 5.57
C GLN A 186 4.07 4.16 5.41
N ASP A 187 3.02 3.36 5.61
CA ASP A 187 3.08 1.92 5.38
C ASP A 187 3.44 1.62 3.91
N GLU A 188 2.85 2.34 2.96
CA GLU A 188 3.18 2.25 1.54
C GLU A 188 4.61 2.71 1.22
N LYS A 189 5.11 3.74 1.92
CA LYS A 189 6.51 4.19 1.80
C LYS A 189 7.49 3.12 2.27
N ALA A 190 7.24 2.54 3.44
CA ALA A 190 8.08 1.47 3.97
C ALA A 190 8.08 0.27 3.01
N LEU A 191 6.92 -0.06 2.42
CA LEU A 191 6.83 -1.12 1.43
C LEU A 191 7.62 -0.81 0.15
N GLU A 192 7.57 0.43 -0.35
CA GLU A 192 8.34 0.87 -1.50
C GLU A 192 9.85 0.79 -1.23
N GLU A 193 10.32 1.24 -0.06
CA GLU A 193 11.74 1.17 0.34
C GLU A 193 12.25 -0.28 0.40
N ILE A 194 11.46 -1.20 0.96
CA ILE A 194 11.77 -2.63 0.98
C ILE A 194 11.85 -3.16 -0.45
N SER A 195 10.86 -2.84 -1.27
CA SER A 195 10.75 -3.37 -2.63
C SER A 195 11.88 -2.91 -3.54
N VAL A 196 12.29 -1.63 -3.46
CA VAL A 196 13.48 -1.09 -4.14
C VAL A 196 14.73 -1.87 -3.76
N ARG A 197 14.94 -2.12 -2.47
CA ARG A 197 16.11 -2.88 -2.00
C ARG A 197 16.11 -4.30 -2.54
N VAL A 198 14.95 -4.95 -2.60
CA VAL A 198 14.85 -6.30 -3.14
C VAL A 198 15.19 -6.33 -4.63
N VAL A 199 14.64 -5.40 -5.43
CA VAL A 199 14.97 -5.29 -6.86
C VAL A 199 16.47 -5.09 -7.08
N GLN A 200 17.11 -4.23 -6.26
CA GLN A 200 18.55 -4.01 -6.32
C GLN A 200 19.35 -5.28 -5.97
N ILE A 201 18.95 -6.01 -4.94
CA ILE A 201 19.63 -7.24 -4.53
C ILE A 201 19.46 -8.34 -5.58
N CYS A 202 18.25 -8.54 -6.10
CA CYS A 202 17.98 -9.53 -7.16
C CYS A 202 18.71 -9.20 -8.46
N THR A 203 18.87 -7.92 -8.79
CA THR A 203 19.70 -7.48 -9.93
C THR A 203 21.16 -7.89 -9.75
N ARG A 204 21.75 -7.62 -8.57
CA ARG A 204 23.12 -8.02 -8.24
C ARG A 204 23.29 -9.54 -8.20
N LEU A 205 22.30 -10.26 -7.68
CA LEU A 205 22.31 -11.73 -7.70
C LEU A 205 22.36 -12.24 -9.14
N GLY A 206 21.54 -11.69 -10.04
CA GLY A 206 21.57 -12.05 -11.46
C GLY A 206 22.93 -11.79 -12.12
N GLU A 207 23.59 -10.68 -11.81
CA GLU A 207 24.95 -10.36 -12.29
C GLU A 207 25.99 -11.36 -11.76
N CYS A 208 25.91 -11.71 -10.47
CA CYS A 208 26.79 -12.71 -9.86
C CYS A 208 26.60 -14.09 -10.49
N LEU A 209 25.34 -14.52 -10.69
CA LEU A 209 25.03 -15.82 -11.29
C LEU A 209 25.53 -15.92 -12.74
N GLY A 210 25.27 -14.91 -13.57
CA GLY A 210 25.75 -14.90 -14.96
C GLY A 210 27.29 -14.90 -15.06
N THR A 211 27.97 -14.37 -14.05
CA THR A 211 29.43 -14.47 -13.94
C THR A 211 29.87 -15.88 -13.54
N LEU A 212 29.16 -16.54 -12.63
CA LEU A 212 29.47 -17.90 -12.16
C LEU A 212 29.15 -19.01 -13.18
N GLU A 213 28.22 -18.76 -14.12
CA GLU A 213 27.84 -19.71 -15.19
C GLU A 213 28.95 -19.96 -16.22
N ASN A 214 29.92 -19.04 -16.37
CA ASN A 214 31.04 -19.15 -17.32
C ASN A 214 32.39 -19.18 -16.59
N PRO A 215 32.73 -20.27 -15.88
CA PRO A 215 33.93 -20.35 -15.05
C PRO A 215 35.25 -20.39 -15.83
N GLU A 216 35.21 -20.65 -17.14
CA GLU A 216 36.42 -20.83 -17.98
C GLU A 216 37.26 -19.55 -18.13
N ASP A 217 36.67 -18.38 -17.84
CA ASP A 217 37.32 -17.06 -17.95
C ASP A 217 37.50 -16.35 -16.59
N LEU A 218 37.14 -16.98 -15.46
CA LEU A 218 37.20 -16.33 -14.15
C LEU A 218 38.52 -16.55 -13.42
N ASP A 219 39.13 -15.44 -13.00
CA ASP A 219 40.15 -15.45 -11.96
C ASP A 219 39.55 -15.97 -10.64
N MET A 220 40.33 -16.77 -9.88
CA MET A 220 39.91 -17.28 -8.56
C MET A 220 39.53 -16.14 -7.60
N GLU A 221 40.21 -14.98 -7.69
CA GLU A 221 39.86 -13.82 -6.86
C GLU A 221 38.45 -13.29 -7.16
N LEU A 222 38.04 -13.30 -8.43
CA LEU A 222 36.72 -12.85 -8.87
C LEU A 222 35.63 -13.86 -8.47
N TRP A 223 35.97 -15.15 -8.47
CA TRP A 223 35.09 -16.22 -8.01
C TRP A 223 34.78 -16.09 -6.51
N ASP A 224 35.81 -15.90 -5.68
CA ASP A 224 35.66 -15.72 -4.23
C ASP A 224 34.84 -14.46 -3.91
N LEU A 225 35.08 -13.36 -4.62
CA LEU A 225 34.32 -12.13 -4.45
C LEU A 225 32.83 -12.31 -4.76
N ASN A 226 32.49 -12.94 -5.90
CA ASN A 226 31.10 -13.19 -6.28
C ASN A 226 30.37 -14.09 -5.29
N THR A 227 31.09 -15.07 -4.73
CA THR A 227 30.51 -15.97 -3.73
C THR A 227 30.21 -15.23 -2.41
N VAL A 228 31.09 -14.33 -1.98
CA VAL A 228 30.85 -13.44 -0.82
C VAL A 228 29.66 -12.50 -1.08
N LEU A 229 29.57 -11.91 -2.27
CA LEU A 229 28.47 -11.02 -2.67
C LEU A 229 27.13 -11.75 -2.69
N LEU A 230 27.10 -12.99 -3.16
CA LEU A 230 25.92 -13.84 -3.18
C LEU A 230 25.45 -14.16 -1.75
N ALA A 231 26.37 -14.57 -0.88
CA ALA A 231 26.08 -14.80 0.54
C ALA A 231 25.51 -13.56 1.25
N ALA A 232 26.13 -12.40 1.03
CA ALA A 232 25.68 -11.14 1.60
C ALA A 232 24.29 -10.74 1.09
N SER A 233 24.04 -10.92 -0.20
CA SER A 233 22.76 -10.64 -0.85
C SER A 233 21.63 -11.50 -0.28
N LEU A 234 21.86 -12.80 -0.09
CA LEU A 234 20.86 -13.70 0.50
C LEU A 234 20.54 -13.36 1.96
N ARG A 235 21.55 -12.97 2.75
CA ARG A 235 21.33 -12.49 4.12
C ARG A 235 20.48 -11.22 4.14
N LEU A 236 20.75 -10.27 3.24
CA LEU A 236 19.96 -9.04 3.14
C LEU A 236 18.52 -9.32 2.74
N LEU A 237 18.27 -10.24 1.80
CA LEU A 237 16.91 -10.65 1.44
C LEU A 237 16.17 -11.27 2.63
N ALA A 238 16.84 -12.09 3.46
CA ALA A 238 16.24 -12.66 4.66
C ALA A 238 15.85 -11.60 5.70
N VAL A 239 16.66 -10.55 5.87
CA VAL A 239 16.34 -9.40 6.72
C VAL A 239 15.13 -8.64 6.19
N LEU A 240 15.12 -8.31 4.89
CA LEU A 240 14.01 -7.58 4.26
C LEU A 240 12.68 -8.36 4.31
N GLN A 241 12.73 -9.69 4.18
CA GLN A 241 11.56 -10.54 4.37
C GLN A 241 11.00 -10.44 5.79
N THR A 242 11.88 -10.31 6.78
CA THR A 242 11.49 -10.14 8.19
C THR A 242 10.85 -8.78 8.40
N ASP A 243 11.47 -7.71 7.88
CA ASP A 243 10.93 -6.34 7.94
C ASP A 243 9.54 -6.28 7.28
N PHE A 244 9.39 -6.91 6.11
CA PHE A 244 8.11 -7.02 5.42
C PHE A 244 7.05 -7.75 6.26
N ARG A 245 7.41 -8.86 6.91
CA ARG A 245 6.48 -9.58 7.81
C ARG A 245 6.07 -8.74 9.01
N VAL A 246 7.01 -8.02 9.63
CA VAL A 246 6.70 -7.11 10.74
C VAL A 246 5.74 -6.02 10.27
N LEU A 247 6.01 -5.42 9.11
CA LEU A 247 5.13 -4.43 8.49
C LEU A 247 3.73 -5.00 8.24
N MET A 248 3.62 -6.25 7.76
CA MET A 248 2.34 -6.95 7.55
C MET A 248 1.56 -7.22 8.85
N THR A 249 2.26 -7.52 9.95
CA THR A 249 1.62 -7.87 11.23
C THR A 249 1.33 -6.67 12.13
N CYS A 250 2.11 -5.59 11.98
CA CYS A 250 2.06 -4.41 12.84
C CYS A 250 1.47 -3.17 12.14
N GLY A 251 1.25 -3.23 10.82
CA GLY A 251 0.62 -2.15 10.06
C GLY A 251 -0.78 -1.81 10.56
N HIS A 252 -1.29 -0.65 10.11
CA HIS A 252 -2.64 -0.18 10.45
C HIS A 252 -3.69 -1.28 10.15
N PRO A 253 -4.86 -1.35 10.84
CA PRO A 253 -5.63 -2.59 11.01
C PRO A 253 -6.13 -3.35 9.76
N ARG A 254 -5.83 -2.92 8.54
CA ARG A 254 -5.84 -3.78 7.36
C ARG A 254 -4.69 -3.43 6.42
N PRO A 255 -3.99 -4.44 5.86
CA PRO A 255 -2.93 -4.22 4.91
C PRO A 255 -3.41 -3.38 3.71
N SER A 256 -2.64 -2.34 3.33
CA SER A 256 -2.61 -1.75 1.98
C SER A 256 -2.92 -2.82 0.89
N PRO A 257 -3.73 -2.51 -0.14
CA PRO A 257 -3.92 -3.41 -1.27
C PRO A 257 -2.60 -3.78 -1.94
N ALA A 258 -1.60 -2.90 -1.83
CA ALA A 258 -0.23 -3.18 -2.27
C ALA A 258 0.34 -4.44 -1.63
N TYR A 259 -0.06 -4.84 -0.42
CA TYR A 259 0.45 -6.06 0.21
C TYR A 259 -0.06 -7.34 -0.44
N SER A 260 -1.30 -7.36 -0.92
CA SER A 260 -1.81 -8.45 -1.77
C SER A 260 -1.11 -8.50 -3.14
N PHE A 261 -0.42 -7.43 -3.52
CA PHE A 261 0.44 -7.37 -4.69
C PHE A 261 1.92 -7.25 -4.32
N ALA A 262 2.28 -7.32 -3.04
CA ALA A 262 3.65 -7.23 -2.61
C ALA A 262 4.16 -8.64 -2.77
N TRP A 263 4.70 -8.89 -3.97
CA TRP A 263 5.39 -10.09 -4.44
C TRP A 263 6.34 -10.70 -3.38
N LEU A 264 6.74 -9.95 -2.35
CA LEU A 264 7.49 -10.43 -1.19
C LEU A 264 6.74 -11.44 -0.30
N GLY A 265 5.41 -11.39 -0.25
CA GLY A 265 4.59 -12.30 0.57
C GLY A 265 4.20 -13.60 -0.12
N GLU A 266 4.07 -13.57 -1.45
CA GLU A 266 3.60 -14.69 -2.27
C GLU A 266 4.66 -15.26 -3.22
N LEU A 267 5.95 -14.98 -3.06
CA LEU A 267 6.95 -15.85 -3.68
C LEU A 267 7.01 -17.14 -2.85
N PRO A 268 6.37 -18.24 -3.29
CA PRO A 268 6.39 -19.49 -2.55
C PRO A 268 7.83 -19.96 -2.62
N GLY A 269 8.53 -19.82 -1.51
CA GLY A 269 9.91 -20.29 -1.40
C GLY A 269 11.00 -19.24 -1.52
N VAL A 270 10.85 -17.93 -1.27
CA VAL A 270 12.07 -17.10 -1.02
C VAL A 270 12.79 -17.60 0.22
N TRP A 271 12.07 -17.81 1.33
CA TRP A 271 12.67 -18.40 2.54
C TRP A 271 13.09 -19.85 2.28
N GLY A 272 12.30 -20.60 1.50
CA GLY A 272 12.62 -21.96 1.10
C GLY A 272 13.90 -22.04 0.26
N THR A 273 14.06 -21.17 -0.73
CA THR A 273 15.22 -20.99 -1.59
C THR A 273 16.39 -20.49 -0.80
N ILE A 274 16.24 -19.45 0.05
CA ILE A 274 17.31 -19.00 0.94
C ILE A 274 17.74 -20.13 1.88
N SER A 275 16.80 -20.93 2.42
CA SER A 275 17.12 -22.10 3.24
C SER A 275 17.85 -23.17 2.46
N ARG A 276 17.33 -23.52 1.28
CA ARG A 276 17.86 -24.58 0.42
C ARG A 276 19.23 -24.18 -0.07
N VAL A 277 19.40 -22.95 -0.55
CA VAL A 277 20.69 -22.39 -0.91
C VAL A 277 21.64 -22.40 0.28
N ASN A 278 21.24 -21.91 1.47
CA ASN A 278 22.09 -21.96 2.66
C ASN A 278 22.43 -23.40 3.11
N ALA A 279 21.52 -24.35 2.93
CA ALA A 279 21.71 -25.76 3.32
C ALA A 279 22.52 -26.55 2.30
N LEU A 280 22.40 -26.20 1.01
CA LEU A 280 23.12 -26.78 -0.12
C LEU A 280 24.47 -26.09 -0.37
N SER A 281 24.72 -24.97 0.32
CA SER A 281 26.04 -24.35 0.42
C SER A 281 26.83 -25.11 1.48
N GLU A 282 27.51 -26.18 1.09
CA GLU A 282 28.37 -26.92 2.01
C GLU A 282 29.52 -26.01 2.50
N PRO A 283 29.94 -26.09 3.77
CA PRO A 283 31.25 -25.57 4.16
C PRO A 283 32.31 -26.53 3.61
N ARG A 284 33.19 -26.07 2.71
CA ARG A 284 34.40 -26.84 2.34
C ARG A 284 35.25 -26.80 3.59
N ALA A 285 35.35 -27.93 4.27
CA ALA A 285 36.51 -28.19 5.09
C ALA A 285 37.73 -28.27 4.14
N ARG A 286 38.29 -27.11 3.77
CA ARG A 286 39.74 -27.07 3.55
C ARG A 286 40.31 -27.37 4.92
N THR A 287 40.94 -28.54 5.04
CA THR A 287 41.50 -29.07 6.29
C THR A 287 42.51 -28.14 6.96
N ASP A 288 42.93 -27.05 6.29
CA ASP A 288 43.96 -26.14 6.78
C ASP A 288 43.57 -24.63 6.82
N GLU A 289 42.36 -24.22 6.45
CA GLU A 289 41.95 -22.79 6.50
C GLU A 289 40.54 -22.58 7.07
N PRO A 290 40.40 -22.09 8.32
CA PRO A 290 39.12 -22.00 9.03
C PRO A 290 38.22 -20.82 8.61
N SER A 291 38.50 -20.15 7.48
CA SER A 291 37.80 -18.90 7.10
C SER A 291 37.41 -18.78 5.62
N ALA A 292 37.49 -19.84 4.81
CA ALA A 292 37.10 -19.77 3.40
C ALA A 292 35.57 -19.60 3.27
N PRO A 293 35.06 -18.50 2.69
CA PRO A 293 33.65 -18.26 2.57
C PRO A 293 33.11 -19.03 1.35
N TRP A 294 32.28 -20.04 1.61
CA TRP A 294 31.38 -20.73 0.68
C TRP A 294 32.01 -21.71 -0.33
N VAL A 295 31.27 -22.80 -0.58
CA VAL A 295 31.52 -23.81 -1.62
C VAL A 295 30.66 -23.51 -2.83
N ALA A 296 31.16 -23.93 -4.00
CA ALA A 296 30.42 -23.98 -5.25
C ALA A 296 28.95 -24.34 -5.01
N LEU A 297 28.06 -23.46 -5.48
CA LEU A 297 26.62 -23.69 -5.41
C LEU A 297 26.30 -25.00 -6.12
N THR A 298 25.50 -25.85 -5.48
CA THR A 298 24.96 -27.03 -6.17
C THR A 298 24.12 -26.59 -7.38
N PRO A 299 24.01 -27.40 -8.43
CA PRO A 299 23.12 -27.11 -9.57
C PRO A 299 21.68 -26.81 -9.13
N GLU A 300 21.21 -27.47 -8.07
CA GLU A 300 19.90 -27.24 -7.47
C GLU A 300 19.81 -25.86 -6.81
N ALA A 301 20.84 -25.44 -6.06
CA ALA A 301 20.91 -24.11 -5.47
C ALA A 301 21.00 -23.00 -6.54
N MET A 302 21.77 -23.22 -7.60
CA MET A 302 21.84 -22.31 -8.76
C MET A 302 20.46 -22.13 -9.39
N ARG A 303 19.77 -23.23 -9.70
CA ARG A 303 18.41 -23.20 -10.27
C ARG A 303 17.41 -22.49 -9.37
N ASP A 304 17.47 -22.71 -8.06
CA ASP A 304 16.61 -22.03 -7.09
C ASP A 304 16.87 -20.50 -7.08
N LEU A 305 18.12 -20.07 -7.23
CA LEU A 305 18.49 -18.66 -7.31
C LEU A 305 18.09 -18.03 -8.65
N GLU A 306 18.25 -18.76 -9.76
CA GLU A 306 17.77 -18.34 -11.08
C GLU A 306 16.25 -18.15 -11.07
N LEU A 307 15.49 -19.09 -10.48
CA LEU A 307 14.04 -18.97 -10.31
C LEU A 307 13.68 -17.76 -9.45
N LEU A 308 14.43 -17.50 -8.39
CA LEU A 308 14.25 -16.31 -7.57
C LEU A 308 14.49 -15.04 -8.40
N VAL A 309 15.60 -14.94 -9.13
CA VAL A 309 15.93 -13.78 -9.97
C VAL A 309 14.94 -13.60 -11.11
N ALA A 310 14.52 -14.68 -11.77
CA ALA A 310 13.54 -14.66 -12.84
C ALA A 310 12.16 -14.21 -12.35
N ALA A 311 11.78 -14.56 -11.12
CA ALA A 311 10.54 -14.06 -10.55
C ALA A 311 10.54 -12.54 -10.31
N TRP A 312 11.73 -11.91 -10.22
CA TRP A 312 11.91 -10.46 -10.14
C TRP A 312 12.22 -9.80 -11.50
N ARG A 313 12.32 -10.60 -12.56
CA ARG A 313 12.55 -10.17 -13.95
C ARG A 313 11.53 -10.86 -14.86
N PRO A 314 10.25 -10.44 -14.85
CA PRO A 314 9.21 -11.07 -15.69
C PRO A 314 9.52 -10.98 -17.19
N ASP A 315 10.40 -10.08 -17.61
CA ASP A 315 11.00 -9.99 -18.95
C ASP A 315 11.89 -11.19 -19.32
N LEU A 316 12.44 -11.93 -18.35
CA LEU A 316 13.17 -13.18 -18.57
C LEU A 316 12.25 -14.41 -18.58
N ALA A 317 11.04 -14.31 -18.03
CA ALA A 317 10.11 -15.44 -17.98
C ALA A 317 9.44 -15.75 -19.34
N THR A 318 9.43 -14.79 -20.28
CA THR A 318 8.83 -14.95 -21.61
C THR A 318 9.74 -15.59 -22.65
N THR A 319 11.04 -15.72 -22.38
CA THR A 319 11.99 -16.43 -23.27
C THR A 319 12.13 -17.91 -22.93
N ALA A 320 11.65 -18.37 -21.78
CA ALA A 320 11.47 -19.78 -21.45
C ALA A 320 10.11 -20.27 -21.99
N GLY A 321 10.00 -20.41 -23.31
CA GLY A 321 8.88 -21.11 -23.92
C GLY A 321 8.84 -22.59 -23.51
N PRO A 322 7.65 -23.23 -23.50
CA PRO A 322 7.54 -24.68 -23.31
C PRO A 322 8.29 -25.49 -24.38
#